data_AF-A0A330LP09-F1
#
_entry.id   AF-A0A330LP09-F1
#
_cell.length_a   1.000
_cell.length_b   1.000
_cell.length_c   1.000
_cell.angle_alpha   90.00
_cell.angle_beta   90.00
_cell.angle_gamma   90.00
#
_symmetry.space_group_name_H-M   'P 1'
#
loop_
_entity.id
_entity.type
_entity.pdbx_description
1 polymer ?
#
loop_
_entity_poly.entity_id
_entity_poly.type
_entity_poly.pdbx_seq_one_letter_code
_entity_poly.pdbx_strand_id
1 'polypeptide(L)'
;MQLCTSLIPKKPSNKIKTDKRDAMNLAKLLKSEDLTAIYLPEPEDEAVRDLSRARETAMKDLKDGKYQLNALLLRNNVTAKVKDNWSKQHLRWLTELILPHPAQQIVLQEYIQTITSTGRPR
;
A
#
# COMPACT_ATOMS: atom_id res chain seq x y z
N MET A 1 20.04 8.51 -17.92
CA MET A 1 21.20 8.35 -17.02
C MET A 1 21.03 9.31 -15.84
N GLN A 2 20.47 8.86 -14.72
CA GLN A 2 20.50 9.65 -13.47
C GLN A 2 21.76 9.31 -12.70
N LEU A 3 22.28 10.33 -12.03
CA LEU A 3 23.44 10.26 -11.17
C LEU A 3 22.96 10.40 -9.72
N CYS A 4 23.41 9.54 -8.80
CA CYS A 4 23.07 9.73 -7.39
C CYS A 4 23.75 11.00 -6.86
N THR A 5 22.94 11.99 -6.51
CA THR A 5 23.41 13.22 -5.87
C THR A 5 23.83 13.03 -4.41
N SER A 6 23.55 11.87 -3.81
CA SER A 6 23.88 11.52 -2.43
C SER A 6 25.35 11.13 -2.22
N LEU A 7 26.05 10.71 -3.28
CA LEU A 7 27.46 10.26 -3.23
C LEU A 7 28.45 11.32 -3.71
N ILE A 8 27.99 12.53 -4.01
CA ILE A 8 28.85 13.62 -4.46
C ILE A 8 29.60 14.21 -3.25
N PRO A 9 30.95 14.20 -3.22
CA PRO A 9 31.72 14.76 -2.12
C PRO A 9 31.49 16.27 -2.02
N LYS A 10 30.90 16.73 -0.91
CA LYS A 10 30.62 18.16 -0.66
C LYS A 10 31.76 18.79 0.14
N LYS A 11 32.46 19.77 -0.45
CA LYS A 11 33.42 20.61 0.29
C LYS A 11 32.67 21.57 1.24
N PRO A 12 33.10 21.71 2.51
CA PRO A 12 32.37 22.47 3.53
C PRO A 12 32.27 23.99 3.29
N SER A 13 33.09 24.56 2.39
CA SER A 13 33.10 26.00 2.08
C SER A 13 32.21 26.42 0.92
N ASN A 14 31.57 25.48 0.20
CA ASN A 14 30.81 25.80 -1.01
C ASN A 14 29.30 25.87 -0.73
N LYS A 15 28.87 26.97 -0.09
CA LYS A 15 27.48 27.17 0.39
C LYS A 15 26.52 27.81 -0.63
N ILE A 16 27.00 28.22 -1.80
CA ILE A 16 26.18 28.85 -2.84
C ILE A 16 25.89 27.83 -3.92
N LYS A 17 24.68 27.25 -3.87
CA LYS A 17 24.16 26.38 -4.92
C LYS A 17 23.67 27.24 -6.09
N THR A 18 24.19 26.98 -7.29
CA THR A 18 23.74 27.63 -8.52
C THR A 18 23.78 26.59 -9.62
N ASP A 19 22.71 26.47 -10.41
CA ASP A 19 22.57 25.40 -11.41
C ASP A 19 23.76 25.34 -12.38
N LYS A 20 24.33 26.50 -12.75
CA LYS A 20 25.54 26.60 -13.59
C LYS A 20 26.78 25.97 -12.95
N ARG A 21 26.99 26.14 -11.64
CA ARG A 21 28.14 25.58 -10.91
C ARG A 21 27.95 24.09 -10.67
N ASP A 22 26.73 23.66 -10.37
CA ASP A 22 26.40 22.25 -10.19
C ASP A 22 26.56 21.47 -11.50
N ALA A 23 26.07 22.00 -12.63
CA ALA A 23 26.28 21.40 -13.94
C ALA A 23 27.78 21.27 -14.30
N MET A 24 28.58 22.30 -14.01
CA MET A 24 30.02 22.26 -14.25
C MET A 24 30.75 21.24 -13.36
N ASN A 25 30.32 21.09 -12.10
CA ASN A 25 30.88 20.09 -11.19
C ASN A 25 30.51 18.66 -11.64
N LEU A 26 29.26 18.43 -12.07
CA LEU A 26 28.84 17.15 -12.63
C LEU A 26 29.64 16.79 -13.90
N ALA A 27 29.84 17.75 -14.80
CA ALA A 27 30.65 17.53 -16.00
C ALA A 27 32.11 17.18 -15.68
N LYS A 28 32.69 17.79 -14.65
CA LYS A 28 34.04 17.45 -14.17
C LYS A 28 34.11 16.05 -13.58
N LEU A 29 33.16 15.69 -12.72
CA LEU A 29 33.08 14.37 -12.11
C LEU A 29 32.79 13.27 -13.15
N LEU A 30 32.09 13.61 -14.24
CA LEU A 30 31.79 12.67 -15.33
C LEU A 30 33.05 12.42 -16.16
N LYS A 31 33.83 13.48 -16.40
CA LYS A 31 35.10 13.40 -17.13
C LYS A 31 36.19 12.65 -16.35
N SER A 32 36.17 12.72 -15.01
CA SER A 32 37.11 11.97 -14.16
C SER A 32 36.67 10.53 -13.89
N GLU A 33 35.54 10.07 -14.46
CA GLU A 33 34.93 8.76 -14.19
C GLU A 33 34.58 8.52 -12.71
N ASP A 34 34.63 9.56 -11.87
CA ASP A 34 34.28 9.52 -10.45
C ASP A 34 32.75 9.46 -10.23
N LEU A 35 31.97 9.46 -11.31
CA LEU A 35 30.52 9.26 -11.28
C LEU A 35 30.17 7.81 -11.59
N THR A 36 29.68 7.10 -10.58
CA THR A 36 29.06 5.80 -10.77
C THR A 36 27.67 5.98 -11.40
N ALA A 37 27.49 5.43 -12.61
CA ALA A 37 26.18 5.36 -13.23
C ALA A 37 25.26 4.48 -12.39
N ILE A 38 24.01 4.90 -12.23
CA ILE A 38 23.00 4.14 -11.49
C ILE A 38 21.91 3.72 -12.46
N TYR A 39 21.51 2.46 -12.34
CA TYR A 39 20.39 1.93 -13.07
C TYR A 39 19.12 2.69 -12.69
N LEU A 40 18.45 3.21 -13.70
CA LEU A 40 17.12 3.78 -13.58
C LEU A 40 16.12 2.70 -14.00
N PRO A 41 15.08 2.44 -13.19
CA PRO A 41 13.98 1.61 -13.62
C PRO A 41 13.36 2.19 -14.90
N GLU A 42 13.09 1.33 -15.87
CA GLU A 42 12.29 1.72 -17.03
C GLU A 42 10.82 1.93 -16.61
N PRO A 43 10.01 2.66 -17.39
CA PRO A 43 8.58 2.82 -17.10
C PRO A 43 7.86 1.48 -16.85
N GLU A 44 8.27 0.43 -17.55
CA GLU A 44 7.78 -0.94 -17.42
C GLU A 44 8.12 -1.53 -16.04
N ASP A 45 9.32 -1.28 -15.50
CA ASP A 45 9.72 -1.73 -14.16
C ASP A 45 8.86 -1.06 -13.08
N GLU A 46 8.61 0.25 -13.20
CA GLU A 46 7.74 0.96 -12.25
C GLU A 46 6.29 0.50 -12.36
N ALA A 47 5.79 0.22 -13.58
CA ALA A 47 4.44 -0.32 -13.76
C ALA A 47 4.26 -1.66 -13.04
N VAL A 48 5.24 -2.56 -13.10
CA VAL A 48 5.22 -3.84 -12.37
C VAL A 48 5.27 -3.61 -10.86
N ARG A 49 6.06 -2.65 -10.38
CA ARG A 49 6.12 -2.30 -8.95
C ARG A 49 4.81 -1.72 -8.46
N ASP A 50 4.18 -0.85 -9.23
CA ASP A 50 2.88 -0.26 -8.88
C ASP A 50 1.79 -1.32 -8.81
N LEU A 51 1.80 -2.30 -9.72
CA LEU A 51 0.92 -3.47 -9.62
C LEU A 51 1.15 -4.24 -8.30
N SER A 52 2.41 -4.50 -7.93
CA SER A 52 2.75 -5.19 -6.68
C SER A 52 2.28 -4.41 -5.45
N ARG A 53 2.57 -3.10 -5.42
CA ARG A 53 2.14 -2.19 -4.35
C ARG A 53 0.62 -2.16 -4.22
N ALA A 54 -0.10 -2.03 -5.34
CA ALA A 54 -1.56 -2.03 -5.36
C ALA A 54 -2.14 -3.34 -4.81
N ARG A 55 -1.55 -4.47 -5.19
CA ARG A 55 -1.93 -5.79 -4.66
C ARG A 55 -1.71 -5.89 -3.16
N GLU A 56 -0.56 -5.45 -2.66
CA GLU A 56 -0.26 -5.44 -1.23
C GLU A 56 -1.24 -4.58 -0.44
N THR A 57 -1.53 -3.38 -0.91
CA THR A 57 -2.53 -2.49 -0.32
C THR A 57 -3.91 -3.15 -0.28
N ALA A 58 -4.38 -3.70 -1.41
CA ALA A 58 -5.67 -4.39 -1.45
C ALA A 58 -5.75 -5.58 -0.49
N MET A 59 -4.66 -6.37 -0.38
CA MET A 59 -4.60 -7.48 0.58
C MET A 59 -4.62 -6.99 2.04
N LYS A 60 -3.97 -5.86 2.33
CA LYS A 60 -4.00 -5.23 3.65
C LYS A 60 -5.40 -4.71 3.98
N ASP A 61 -6.03 -4.00 3.07
CA ASP A 61 -7.38 -3.45 3.24
C ASP A 61 -8.40 -4.56 3.49
N LEU A 62 -8.29 -5.67 2.74
CA LEU A 62 -9.12 -6.85 2.97
C LEU A 62 -8.91 -7.44 4.38
N LYS A 63 -7.66 -7.54 4.83
CA LYS A 63 -7.33 -8.06 6.17
C LYS A 63 -7.88 -7.14 7.27
N ASP A 64 -7.72 -5.83 7.10
CA ASP A 64 -8.18 -4.83 8.05
C ASP A 64 -9.71 -4.80 8.13
N GLY A 65 -10.40 -4.83 6.98
CA GLY A 65 -11.87 -4.92 6.93
C GLY A 65 -12.40 -6.18 7.63
N LYS A 66 -11.75 -7.33 7.44
CA LYS A 66 -12.08 -8.58 8.15
C LYS A 66 -11.91 -8.47 9.67
N TYR A 67 -10.85 -7.83 10.14
CA TYR A 67 -10.64 -7.61 11.57
C TYR A 67 -11.65 -6.65 12.17
N GLN A 68 -11.97 -5.56 11.47
CA GLN A 68 -12.96 -4.60 11.92
C GLN A 68 -14.35 -5.24 12.03
N LEU A 69 -14.74 -6.08 11.04
CA LEU A 69 -15.98 -6.83 11.12
C LEU A 69 -15.99 -7.80 12.31
N ASN A 70 -14.92 -8.57 12.51
CA ASN A 70 -14.82 -9.48 13.66
C ASN A 70 -14.89 -8.72 15.00
N ALA A 71 -14.28 -7.53 15.08
CA ALA A 71 -14.36 -6.69 16.27
C ALA A 71 -15.79 -6.16 16.51
N LEU A 72 -16.55 -5.82 15.46
CA LEU A 72 -17.96 -5.46 15.58
C LEU A 72 -18.79 -6.63 16.13
N LEU A 73 -18.59 -7.84 15.59
CA LEU A 73 -19.28 -9.05 16.06
C LEU A 73 -18.95 -9.34 17.52
N LEU A 74 -17.68 -9.22 17.91
CA LEU A 74 -17.23 -9.44 19.28
C LEU A 74 -17.88 -8.46 20.27
N ARG A 75 -17.95 -7.17 19.92
CA ARG A 75 -18.62 -6.13 20.75
C ARG A 75 -20.11 -6.39 20.96
N ASN A 76 -20.74 -7.11 20.03
CA ASN A 76 -22.15 -7.50 20.10
C ASN A 76 -22.35 -8.94 20.63
N ASN A 77 -21.29 -9.58 21.13
CA ASN A 77 -21.31 -10.97 21.62
C ASN A 77 -21.83 -11.99 20.58
N VAL A 78 -21.59 -11.72 19.30
CA VAL A 78 -22.01 -12.59 18.20
C VAL A 78 -20.88 -13.57 17.88
N THR A 79 -21.18 -14.87 17.98
CA THR A 79 -20.26 -15.95 17.58
C THR A 79 -20.70 -16.56 16.26
N ALA A 80 -19.72 -16.82 15.38
CA ALA A 80 -19.99 -17.45 14.10
C ALA A 80 -20.51 -18.88 14.28
N LYS A 81 -21.66 -19.18 13.67
CA LYS A 81 -22.26 -20.53 13.69
C LYS A 81 -21.69 -21.46 12.61
N VAL A 82 -20.93 -20.91 11.66
CA VAL A 82 -20.38 -21.63 10.51
C VAL A 82 -18.93 -22.04 10.80
N LYS A 83 -18.58 -23.30 10.50
CA LYS A 83 -17.21 -23.82 10.68
C LYS A 83 -16.20 -23.19 9.71
N ASP A 84 -16.63 -22.89 8.49
CA ASP A 84 -15.77 -22.27 7.49
C ASP A 84 -15.73 -20.75 7.62
N ASN A 85 -14.53 -20.22 7.73
CA ASN A 85 -14.30 -18.78 7.87
C ASN A 85 -14.13 -18.13 6.49
N TRP A 86 -14.93 -17.10 6.19
CA TRP A 86 -14.92 -16.35 4.91
C TRP A 86 -15.30 -17.14 3.65
N SER A 87 -15.93 -18.31 3.80
CA SER A 87 -16.56 -19.01 2.67
C SER A 87 -17.84 -18.32 2.23
N LYS A 88 -18.40 -18.72 1.09
CA LYS A 88 -19.73 -18.25 0.65
C LYS A 88 -20.82 -18.48 1.71
N GLN A 89 -20.76 -19.58 2.46
CA GLN A 89 -21.70 -19.86 3.54
C GLN A 89 -21.55 -18.85 4.69
N HIS A 90 -20.32 -18.52 5.05
CA HIS A 90 -20.04 -17.50 6.06
C HIS A 90 -20.60 -16.13 5.65
N LEU A 91 -20.42 -15.72 4.39
CA LEU A 91 -20.93 -14.45 3.89
C LEU A 91 -22.47 -14.41 3.90
N ARG A 92 -23.14 -15.51 3.54
CA ARG A 92 -24.61 -15.62 3.65
C ARG A 92 -25.08 -15.49 5.10
N TRP A 93 -24.41 -16.17 6.02
CA TRP A 93 -24.70 -16.06 7.44
C TRP A 93 -24.56 -14.62 7.96
N LEU A 94 -23.53 -13.88 7.52
CA LEU A 94 -23.36 -12.47 7.87
C LEU A 94 -24.52 -11.60 7.39
N THR A 95 -25.08 -11.88 6.20
CA THR A 95 -26.23 -11.11 5.68
C THR A 95 -27.56 -11.41 6.38
N GLU A 96 -27.66 -12.57 7.03
CA GLU A 96 -28.84 -12.97 7.84
C GLU A 96 -28.79 -12.38 9.26
N LEU A 97 -27.66 -11.78 9.66
CA LEU A 97 -27.47 -11.26 10.99
C LEU A 97 -28.27 -9.97 11.20
N ILE A 98 -29.02 -9.91 12.29
CA ILE A 98 -29.76 -8.72 12.72
C ILE A 98 -29.10 -8.21 14.00
N LEU A 99 -28.49 -7.03 13.91
CA LEU A 99 -27.91 -6.36 15.08
C LEU A 99 -28.98 -5.56 15.84
N PRO A 100 -28.82 -5.40 17.18
CA PRO A 100 -29.85 -4.76 18.01
C PRO A 100 -30.15 -3.31 17.61
N HIS A 101 -29.15 -2.58 17.13
CA HIS A 101 -29.29 -1.16 16.77
C HIS A 101 -29.19 -0.96 15.25
N PRO A 102 -30.12 -0.21 14.61
CA PRO A 102 -30.15 -0.04 13.16
C PRO A 102 -28.87 0.59 12.59
N ALA A 103 -28.24 1.53 13.30
CA ALA A 103 -26.96 2.08 12.87
C ALA A 103 -25.84 1.02 12.80
N GLN A 104 -25.84 0.03 13.70
CA GLN A 104 -24.88 -1.06 13.62
C GLN A 104 -25.16 -1.97 12.42
N GLN A 105 -26.43 -2.12 12.03
CA GLN A 105 -26.80 -2.86 10.82
C GLN A 105 -26.22 -2.21 9.56
N ILE A 106 -26.23 -0.87 9.48
CA ILE A 106 -25.59 -0.13 8.37
C ILE A 106 -24.09 -0.41 8.37
N VAL A 107 -23.42 -0.30 9.53
CA VAL A 107 -21.99 -0.58 9.67
C VAL A 107 -21.64 -2.02 9.25
N LEU A 108 -22.48 -3.00 9.63
CA LEU A 108 -22.32 -4.39 9.22
C LEU A 108 -22.38 -4.54 7.68
N GLN A 109 -23.35 -3.90 7.04
CA GLN A 109 -23.50 -3.93 5.57
C GLN A 109 -22.30 -3.29 4.87
N GLU A 110 -21.82 -2.14 5.35
CA GLU A 110 -20.63 -1.47 4.81
C GLU A 110 -19.37 -2.35 4.89
N TYR A 111 -19.16 -3.05 6.02
CA TYR A 111 -18.04 -3.98 6.14
C TYR A 111 -18.16 -5.19 5.20
N ILE A 112 -19.36 -5.76 5.06
CA ILE A 112 -19.60 -6.88 4.12
C ILE A 112 -19.31 -6.42 2.68
N GLN A 113 -19.79 -5.23 2.29
CA GLN A 113 -19.55 -4.67 0.96
C GLN A 113 -18.05 -4.42 0.73
N THR A 114 -17.35 -3.82 1.68
CA THR A 114 -15.91 -3.56 1.60
C THR A 114 -15.10 -4.86 1.40
N ILE A 115 -15.43 -5.91 2.15
CA ILE A 115 -14.72 -7.20 2.07
C ILE A 115 -15.02 -7.91 0.75
N THR A 116 -16.26 -7.85 0.27
CA THR A 116 -16.68 -8.51 -0.98
C THR A 116 -16.19 -7.81 -2.23
N SER A 117 -16.03 -6.48 -2.21
CA SER A 117 -15.44 -5.71 -3.31
C SER A 117 -13.92 -5.88 -3.38
N THR A 118 -13.23 -5.99 -2.24
CA THR A 118 -11.77 -6.08 -2.16
C THR A 118 -11.23 -7.50 -2.42
N GLY A 119 -12.02 -8.56 -2.20
CA GLY A 119 -11.55 -9.93 -2.38
C GLY A 119 -12.59 -10.91 -2.90
N ARG A 120 -12.14 -11.81 -3.77
CA ARG A 120 -12.93 -12.98 -4.18
C ARG A 120 -13.08 -13.91 -2.97
N PRO A 121 -14.30 -14.34 -2.59
CA PRO A 121 -14.49 -15.31 -1.52
C PRO A 121 -13.77 -16.62 -1.87
N ARG A 122 -13.10 -17.22 -0.87
CA ARG A 122 -12.47 -18.54 -1.01
C ARG A 122 -13.52 -19.64 -1.04
#